data_AF-A0A2M8PJZ5-F1
#
_entry.id   AF-A0A2M8PJZ5-F1
#
_cell.length_a   1.000
_cell.length_b   1.000
_cell.length_c   1.000
_cell.angle_alpha   90.00
_cell.angle_beta   90.00
_cell.angle_gamma   90.00
#
_symmetry.space_group_name_H-M   'P 1'
#
loop_
_entity.id
_entity.type
_entity.pdbx_description
1 polymer ?
#
loop_
_entity_poly.entity_id
_entity_poly.type
_entity_poly.pdbx_seq_one_letter_code
_entity_poly.pdbx_strand_id
1 'polypeptide(L)' 'MRGESVRRLQDILAREGFYKSNLRGYYGDLTRMAVRALQAAHGLDVDGIVGPSTRAVLNNLACQH' A
#
# COMPACT_ATOMS: atom_id res chain seq x y z
N MET A 1 -2.17 13.38 1.42
CA MET A 1 -2.75 13.22 0.06
C MET A 1 -4.05 12.44 0.17
N ARG A 2 -5.12 12.93 -0.47
CA ARG A 2 -6.39 12.21 -0.62
C ARG A 2 -6.61 12.01 -2.11
N GLY A 3 -7.01 10.82 -2.54
CA GLY A 3 -7.18 10.54 -3.95
C GLY A 3 -7.42 9.08 -4.25
N GLU A 4 -7.89 8.82 -5.46
CA GLU A 4 -8.22 7.49 -5.97
C GLU A 4 -7.02 6.52 -5.92
N SER A 5 -5.81 7.05 -6.11
CA SER A 5 -4.55 6.31 -5.98
C SER A 5 -4.30 5.79 -4.57
N VAL A 6 -4.65 6.56 -3.53
CA VAL A 6 -4.56 6.10 -2.14
C VAL A 6 -5.60 5.03 -1.86
N ARG A 7 -6.80 5.15 -2.44
CA ARG A 7 -7.86 4.16 -2.29
C ARG A 7 -7.47 2.83 -2.93
N ARG A 8 -6.90 2.86 -4.15
CA ARG A 8 -6.35 1.66 -4.82
C ARG A 8 -5.22 1.01 -4.02
N LEU A 9 -4.29 1.82 -3.49
CA LEU A 9 -3.25 1.33 -2.59
C LEU A 9 -3.85 0.60 -1.39
N GLN A 10 -4.79 1.23 -0.70
CA GLN A 10 -5.41 0.67 0.50
C GLN A 10 -6.19 -0.61 0.16
N ASP A 11 -6.81 -0.71 -1.01
CA ASP A 11 -7.50 -1.90 -1.50
C ASP A 11 -6.53 -3.08 -1.67
N ILE A 12 -5.42 -2.86 -2.38
CA ILE A 12 -4.37 -3.89 -2.57
C ILE A 12 -3.81 -4.32 -1.21
N LEU A 13 -3.48 -3.37 -0.34
CA LEU A 13 -2.98 -3.68 1.00
C LEU A 13 -4.00 -4.45 1.84
N ALA A 14 -5.31 -4.19 1.66
CA ALA A 14 -6.35 -4.91 2.37
C ALA A 14 -6.50 -6.35 1.87
N ARG A 15 -6.38 -6.56 0.55
CA ARG A 15 -6.40 -7.88 -0.09
C ARG A 15 -5.22 -8.75 0.35
N GLU A 16 -4.04 -8.14 0.47
CA GLU A 16 -2.85 -8.81 1.00
C GLU A 16 -2.88 -9.00 2.53
N GLY A 17 -3.91 -8.50 3.23
CA GLY A 17 -4.06 -8.63 4.67
C GLY A 17 -3.26 -7.63 5.52
N PHE A 18 -2.52 -6.72 4.87
CA PHE A 18 -1.74 -5.66 5.52
C PHE A 18 -2.59 -4.45 5.97
N TYR A 19 -3.80 -4.27 5.44
CA TYR A 19 -4.67 -3.13 5.76
C TYR A 19 -6.07 -3.57 6.20
N LYS A 20 -6.42 -3.35 7.47
CA LYS A 20 -7.72 -3.76 8.05
C LYS A 20 -8.67 -2.59 8.32
N SER A 21 -8.35 -1.40 7.82
CA SER A 21 -9.11 -0.17 8.11
C SER A 21 -9.91 0.31 6.91
N ASN A 22 -10.77 1.29 7.15
CA ASN A 22 -11.71 1.80 6.16
C ASN A 22 -10.95 2.47 4.99
N LEU A 23 -11.28 2.08 3.74
CA LEU A 23 -10.69 2.57 2.48
C LEU A 23 -11.15 4.01 2.17
N ARG A 24 -10.87 4.93 3.10
CA ARG A 24 -11.28 6.34 2.99
C ARG A 24 -10.45 7.11 1.96
N GLY A 25 -9.43 6.50 1.35
CA GLY A 25 -8.54 7.17 0.40
C GLY A 25 -7.68 8.25 1.08
N TYR A 26 -7.49 8.15 2.40
CA TYR A 26 -6.65 9.05 3.18
C TYR A 26 -5.34 8.37 3.56
N TYR A 27 -4.23 8.95 3.11
CA TYR A 27 -2.90 8.46 3.45
C TYR A 27 -2.52 8.94 4.85
N GLY A 28 -2.98 8.21 5.87
CA GLY A 28 -2.66 8.45 7.27
C GLY A 28 -1.64 7.45 7.82
N ASP A 29 -1.44 7.44 9.14
CA ASP A 29 -0.48 6.56 9.81
C ASP A 29 -0.79 5.08 9.58
N LEU A 30 -2.07 4.70 9.59
CA LEU A 30 -2.48 3.31 9.28
C LEU A 30 -2.05 2.86 7.88
N THR A 31 -2.21 3.74 6.88
CA THR A 31 -1.80 3.43 5.50
C THR A 31 -0.29 3.37 5.41
N ARG A 32 0.42 4.28 6.09
CA ARG A 32 1.88 4.28 6.16
C ARG A 32 2.41 2.99 6.80
N MET A 33 1.80 2.52 7.89
CA MET A 33 2.16 1.27 8.56
C MET A 33 1.93 0.06 7.65
N ALA A 34 0.81 0.01 6.93
CA ALA A 34 0.54 -1.07 5.97
C ALA A 34 1.53 -1.05 4.79
N VAL A 35 1.88 0.14 4.28
CA VAL A 35 2.94 0.28 3.25
C VAL A 35 4.28 -0.23 3.78
N ARG A 36 4.64 0.10 5.03
CA ARG A 36 5.86 -0.41 5.66
C ARG A 36 5.86 -1.94 5.80
N ALA A 37 4.74 -2.53 6.21
CA ALA A 37 4.61 -3.97 6.32
C ALA A 37 4.79 -4.66 4.96
N LEU A 38 4.17 -4.10 3.91
CA LEU A 38 4.35 -4.58 2.54
C LEU A 38 5.80 -4.41 2.07
N GLN A 39 6.41 -3.24 2.31
CA GLN A 39 7.82 -3.01 1.96
C GLN A 39 8.74 -4.03 2.63
N ALA A 40 8.56 -4.27 3.93
CA ALA A 40 9.34 -5.26 4.68
C ALA A 40 9.12 -6.69 4.16
N ALA A 41 7.88 -7.06 3.86
CA ALA A 41 7.54 -8.38 3.32
C ALA A 41 8.16 -8.66 1.94
N HIS A 42 8.33 -7.61 1.13
CA HIS A 42 8.90 -7.70 -0.22
C HIS A 42 10.37 -7.28 -0.31
N GLY A 43 11.06 -7.05 0.83
CA GLY A 43 12.48 -6.69 0.86
C GLY A 43 12.80 -5.31 0.27
N LEU A 44 11.84 -4.37 0.31
CA LEU A 44 12.02 -2.98 -0.10
C LEU A 44 12.46 -2.11 1.07
N ASP A 45 12.92 -0.89 0.76
CA ASP A 45 13.20 0.13 1.77
C ASP A 45 11.91 0.53 2.53
N VAL A 46 11.98 0.51 3.86
CA VAL A 46 10.81 0.56 4.77
C VAL A 46 10.51 1.99 5.24
N ASP A 47 10.44 2.93 4.30
CA ASP A 47 10.17 4.34 4.61
C ASP A 47 8.69 4.64 4.82
N GLY A 48 7.81 3.71 4.43
CA GLY A 48 6.36 3.94 4.41
C GLY A 48 5.93 4.96 3.37
N ILE A 49 6.76 5.19 2.34
CA ILE A 49 6.50 6.09 1.22
C ILE A 49 6.28 5.25 -0.04
N VAL A 50 5.21 5.55 -0.77
CA VAL A 50 4.91 4.86 -2.04
C VAL A 50 5.78 5.44 -3.16
N GLY A 51 7.03 4.98 -3.22
CA GLY A 51 7.98 5.25 -4.30
C GLY A 51 7.78 4.36 -5.53
N PRO A 52 8.60 4.51 -6.59
CA PRO A 52 8.50 3.69 -7.80
C PRO A 52 8.66 2.19 -7.53
N SER A 53 9.56 1.77 -6.64
CA SER A 53 9.74 0.36 -6.27
C SER A 53 8.51 -0.22 -5.57
N THR A 54 7.93 0.51 -4.61
CA THR A 54 6.69 0.13 -3.95
C THR A 54 5.51 0.10 -4.94
N ARG A 55 5.44 1.08 -5.86
CA ARG A 55 4.45 1.08 -6.94
C ARG A 55 4.58 -0.11 -7.88
N ALA A 56 5.80 -0.56 -8.18
CA ALA A 56 6.02 -1.73 -9.01
C ALA A 56 5.47 -3.00 -8.34
N VAL A 57 5.72 -3.18 -7.04
CA VAL A 57 5.15 -4.29 -6.25
C VAL A 57 3.62 -4.19 -6.23
N LEU A 58 3.06 -3.01 -5.92
CA LEU A 58 1.61 -2.82 -5.91
C LEU A 58 0.97 -3.10 -7.27
N ASN A 59 1.60 -2.68 -8.36
CA ASN A 59 1.11 -2.95 -9.71
C ASN A 59 1.19 -4.45 -10.04
N ASN A 60 2.26 -5.12 -9.60
CA ASN A 60 2.38 -6.56 -9.75
C ASN A 60 1.28 -7.29 -8.96
N LEU A 61 0.99 -6.87 -7.72
CA LEU A 61 -0.09 -7.43 -6.91
C LEU A 61 -1.48 -7.15 -7.52
N ALA A 62 -1.66 -5.96 -8.12
CA ALA A 62 -2.89 -5.59 -8.80
C ALA A 62 -3.11 -6.34 -10.12
N CYS A 63 -2.04 -6.68 -10.85
CA CYS A 63 -2.10 -7.41 -12.12
C CYS A 63 -2.06 -8.94 -11.97
N GLN A 64 -1.74 -9.46 -10.78
CA GLN A 64 -1.78 -10.90 -10.49
C GLN A 64 -3.21 -11.45 -10.30
N HIS A 65 -4.23 -10.61 -10.51
CA HIS A 65 -5.66 -10.96 -10.56
C HIS A 65 -6.31 -10.26 -11.74
#